data_AF-A0A948TBN8-F1
#
_entry.id   AF-A0A948TBN8-F1
#
_cell.length_a   1.000
_cell.length_b   1.000
_cell.length_c   1.000
_cell.angle_alpha   90.00
_cell.angle_beta   90.00
_cell.angle_gamma   90.00
#
_symmetry.space_group_name_H-M   'P 1'
#
loop_
_entity.id
_entity.type
_entity.pdbx_description
1 polymer ?
#
loop_
_entity_poly.entity_id
_entity_poly.type
_entity_poly.pdbx_seq_one_letter_code
_entity_poly.pdbx_strand_id
1 'polypeptide(L)'
;MNSNQLYLNSSNELMQVRNIQLQISQKELELQMLDINTKYSSYDPYSYSSNSIKRQNIELEIKTLKNNRDMHLGFAIETALLLAEWDIRNNNVYSMAGVAISSINSFLQSQKIDFRLQYSTQVKLSQISSLLYTNSNSTSLRSEITRLKTLCNIYY
;
A
#
# COMPACT_ATOMS: atom_id res chain seq x y z
N MET A 1 -10.28 -21.11 5.64
CA MET A 1 -10.22 -19.81 6.35
C MET A 1 -11.60 -19.18 6.36
N ASN A 2 -12.00 -18.56 7.48
CA ASN A 2 -13.26 -17.81 7.61
C ASN A 2 -13.10 -16.40 6.97
N SER A 3 -14.16 -15.87 6.35
CA SER A 3 -14.18 -14.55 5.71
C SER A 3 -13.80 -13.41 6.67
N ASN A 4 -14.30 -13.47 7.91
CA ASN A 4 -13.96 -12.51 8.95
C ASN A 4 -12.45 -12.49 9.24
N GLN A 5 -11.80 -13.66 9.25
CA GLN A 5 -10.36 -13.74 9.48
C GLN A 5 -9.58 -13.11 8.32
N LEU A 6 -9.99 -13.35 7.08
CA LEU A 6 -9.36 -12.75 5.90
C LEU A 6 -9.53 -11.22 5.92
N TYR A 7 -10.72 -10.73 6.27
CA TYR A 7 -10.97 -9.30 6.41
C TYR A 7 -10.08 -8.66 7.48
N LEU A 8 -10.00 -9.27 8.67
CA LEU A 8 -9.17 -8.78 9.77
C LEU A 8 -7.69 -8.80 9.40
N ASN A 9 -7.21 -9.87 8.77
CA ASN A 9 -5.83 -9.97 8.31
C ASN A 9 -5.50 -8.85 7.31
N SER A 10 -6.33 -8.65 6.28
CA SER A 10 -6.13 -7.56 5.30
C SER A 10 -6.15 -6.19 5.97
N SER A 11 -7.07 -5.97 6.92
CA SER A 11 -7.19 -4.71 7.65
C SER A 11 -5.99 -4.44 8.56
N ASN A 12 -5.46 -5.46 9.23
CA ASN A 12 -4.29 -5.35 10.09
C ASN A 12 -3.03 -5.04 9.27
N GLU A 13 -2.85 -5.71 8.13
CA GLU A 13 -1.75 -5.41 7.20
C GLU A 13 -1.85 -3.96 6.70
N LEU A 14 -3.05 -3.49 6.31
CA LEU A 14 -3.25 -2.11 5.90
C LEU A 14 -3.00 -1.09 7.03
N MET A 15 -3.27 -1.45 8.28
CA MET A 15 -2.93 -0.63 9.44
C MET A 15 -1.41 -0.50 9.58
N GLN A 16 -0.65 -1.59 9.40
CA GLN A 16 0.82 -1.54 9.39
C GLN A 16 1.33 -0.63 8.27
N VAL A 17 0.77 -0.77 7.06
CA VAL A 17 1.10 0.09 5.92
C VAL A 17 0.92 1.58 6.25
N ARG A 18 -0.20 1.96 6.89
CA ARG A 18 -0.46 3.34 7.32
C ARG A 18 0.55 3.82 8.36
N ASN A 19 0.85 3.00 9.36
CA ASN A 19 1.82 3.33 10.40
C ASN A 19 3.23 3.54 9.84
N ILE A 20 3.65 2.66 8.91
CA ILE A 20 4.95 2.79 8.24
C ILE A 20 4.98 4.04 7.35
N GLN A 21 3.89 4.34 6.63
CA GLN A 21 3.81 5.55 5.81
C GLN A 21 3.91 6.85 6.65
N LEU A 22 3.34 6.86 7.86
CA LEU A 22 3.51 7.97 8.80
C LEU A 22 4.98 8.13 9.22
N GLN A 23 5.68 7.03 9.52
CA GLN A 23 7.10 7.06 9.85
C GLN A 23 7.95 7.57 8.67
N ILE A 24 7.65 7.13 7.44
CA ILE A 24 8.30 7.65 6.23
C ILE A 24 8.12 9.17 6.14
N SER A 25 6.89 9.65 6.33
CA SER A 25 6.57 11.09 6.25
C SER A 25 7.32 11.91 7.30
N GLN A 26 7.47 11.37 8.52
CA GLN A 26 8.25 12.01 9.60
C GLN A 26 9.74 12.10 9.24
N LYS A 27 10.29 11.03 8.65
CA LYS A 27 11.71 10.98 8.24
C LYS A 27 11.99 11.88 7.04
N GLU A 28 11.06 11.97 6.09
CA GLU A 28 11.14 12.91 4.96
C GLU A 28 11.09 14.37 5.46
N LEU A 29 10.29 14.67 6.48
CA LEU A 29 10.30 15.98 7.15
C LEU A 29 11.64 16.24 7.88
N GLU A 30 12.22 15.23 8.53
CA GLU A 30 13.53 15.35 9.18
C GLU A 30 14.63 15.73 8.16
N LEU A 31 14.62 15.13 6.97
CA LEU A 31 15.52 15.51 5.87
C LEU A 31 15.32 16.95 5.42
N GLN A 32 14.07 17.39 5.25
CA GLN A 32 13.77 18.78 4.88
C GLN A 32 14.27 19.77 5.93
N MET A 33 14.15 19.45 7.22
CA MET A 33 14.70 20.28 8.29
C MET A 33 16.23 20.32 8.27
N LEU A 34 16.87 19.21 7.93
CA LEU A 34 18.32 19.15 7.74
C LEU A 34 18.77 20.01 6.56
N ASP A 35 18.04 19.98 5.43
CA ASP A 35 18.24 20.87 4.29
C ASP A 35 18.16 22.35 4.68
N ILE A 36 17.10 22.73 5.41
CA ILE A 36 16.91 24.10 5.90
C ILE A 36 18.08 24.51 6.79
N ASN A 37 18.47 23.65 7.74
CA ASN A 37 19.58 23.95 8.64
C ASN A 37 20.89 24.16 7.86
N THR A 38 21.22 23.27 6.91
CA THR A 38 22.43 23.43 6.08
C THR A 38 22.44 24.70 5.25
N LYS A 39 21.27 25.21 4.85
CA LYS A 39 21.15 26.43 4.04
C LYS A 39 21.33 27.71 4.85
N TYR A 40 20.91 27.74 6.11
CA TYR A 40 20.84 28.97 6.92
C TYR A 40 21.76 28.99 8.14
N SER A 41 22.49 27.89 8.42
CA SER A 41 23.50 27.87 9.47
C SER A 41 24.68 28.79 9.16
N SER A 42 25.14 29.56 10.16
CA SER A 42 26.45 30.23 10.10
C SER A 42 27.55 29.20 9.85
N TYR A 43 28.55 29.54 9.02
CA TYR A 43 29.62 28.62 8.61
C TYR A 43 30.30 27.94 9.82
N ASP A 44 30.04 26.65 9.98
CA ASP A 44 30.77 25.75 10.88
C ASP A 44 31.42 24.64 10.04
N PRO A 45 32.75 24.64 9.87
CA PRO A 45 33.45 23.66 9.05
C PRO A 45 33.31 22.21 9.54
N TYR A 46 32.87 21.97 10.78
CA TYR A 46 32.62 20.62 11.31
C TYR A 46 31.16 20.14 11.10
N SER A 47 30.23 21.06 10.84
CA SER A 47 28.81 20.75 10.62
C SER A 47 28.50 20.03 9.31
N TYR A 48 29.37 20.19 8.30
CA TYR A 48 29.14 19.62 6.96
C TYR A 48 29.25 18.09 6.97
N SER A 49 30.30 17.55 7.63
CA SER A 49 30.52 16.11 7.72
C SER A 49 29.42 15.41 8.55
N SER A 50 29.04 15.98 9.69
CA SER A 50 28.01 15.40 10.57
C SER A 50 26.62 15.40 9.92
N ASN A 51 26.23 16.48 9.24
CA ASN A 51 24.97 16.55 8.51
C ASN A 51 24.90 15.57 7.33
N SER A 52 26.03 15.34 6.64
CA SER A 52 26.10 14.37 5.54
C SER A 52 25.86 12.92 6.01
N ILE A 53 26.48 12.52 7.13
CA ILE A 53 26.28 11.19 7.73
C ILE A 53 24.83 11.05 8.22
N LYS A 54 24.31 12.07 8.91
CA LYS A 54 22.93 12.06 9.40
C LYS A 54 21.93 11.91 8.25
N ARG A 55 22.12 12.63 7.14
CA ARG A 55 21.31 12.48 5.92
C ARG A 55 21.33 11.05 5.40
N GLN A 56 22.52 10.46 5.20
CA GLN A 56 22.65 9.10 4.69
C GLN A 56 21.90 8.08 5.55
N ASN A 57 21.98 8.22 6.88
CA ASN A 57 21.26 7.35 7.80
C ASN A 57 19.73 7.47 7.62
N ILE A 58 19.20 8.70 7.56
CA ILE A 58 17.76 8.90 7.37
C ILE A 58 17.30 8.36 6.00
N GLU A 59 18.09 8.54 4.95
CA GLU A 59 17.77 8.00 3.61
C GLU A 59 17.73 6.46 3.59
N LEU A 60 18.67 5.80 4.28
CA LEU A 60 18.68 4.34 4.44
C LEU A 60 17.48 3.83 5.25
N GLU A 61 17.10 4.55 6.32
CA GLU A 61 15.91 4.25 7.11
C GLU A 61 14.63 4.38 6.25
N ILE A 62 14.50 5.47 5.49
CA ILE A 62 13.37 5.67 4.56
C ILE A 62 13.29 4.52 3.54
N LYS A 63 14.42 4.10 2.98
CA LYS A 63 14.46 2.99 2.02
C LYS A 63 13.97 1.69 2.66
N THR A 64 14.40 1.40 3.89
CA THR A 64 13.97 0.22 4.65
C THR A 64 12.47 0.26 4.95
N LEU A 65 11.97 1.41 5.40
CA LEU A 65 10.56 1.63 5.66
C LEU A 65 9.71 1.48 4.39
N LYS A 66 10.17 2.00 3.24
CA LYS A 66 9.47 1.83 1.94
C LYS A 66 9.35 0.36 1.56
N ASN A 67 10.43 -0.42 1.68
CA ASN A 67 10.41 -1.85 1.43
C ASN A 67 9.42 -2.59 2.35
N ASN A 68 9.42 -2.27 3.66
CA ASN A 68 8.50 -2.88 4.62
C ASN A 68 7.05 -2.51 4.33
N ARG A 69 6.77 -1.24 4.02
CA ARG A 69 5.44 -0.76 3.62
C ARG A 69 4.94 -1.54 2.41
N ASP A 70 5.77 -1.69 1.38
CA ASP A 70 5.37 -2.34 0.13
C ASP A 70 5.13 -3.85 0.33
N MET A 71 5.91 -4.50 1.21
CA MET A 71 5.66 -5.88 1.64
C MET A 71 4.30 -6.03 2.32
N HIS A 72 4.01 -5.23 3.36
CA HIS A 72 2.72 -5.29 4.07
C HIS A 72 1.54 -4.92 3.16
N LEU A 73 1.74 -3.98 2.23
CA LEU A 73 0.73 -3.64 1.23
C LEU A 73 0.45 -4.80 0.27
N GLY A 74 1.49 -5.53 -0.13
CA GLY A 74 1.36 -6.77 -0.88
C GLY A 74 0.50 -7.80 -0.14
N PHE A 75 0.76 -8.03 1.15
CA PHE A 75 -0.02 -8.96 1.98
C PHE A 75 -1.47 -8.50 2.20
N ALA A 76 -1.69 -7.20 2.39
CA ALA A 76 -3.03 -6.62 2.50
C ALA A 76 -3.86 -6.91 1.24
N ILE A 77 -3.25 -6.69 0.06
CA ILE A 77 -3.88 -6.95 -1.24
C ILE A 77 -4.13 -8.44 -1.43
N GLU A 78 -3.12 -9.30 -1.22
CA GLU A 78 -3.25 -10.74 -1.41
C GLU A 78 -4.37 -11.34 -0.55
N THR A 79 -4.45 -10.92 0.71
CA THR A 79 -5.49 -11.35 1.64
C THR A 79 -6.87 -10.84 1.20
N ALA A 80 -6.97 -9.60 0.73
CA ALA A 80 -8.22 -9.05 0.19
C ALA A 80 -8.68 -9.79 -1.07
N LEU A 81 -7.74 -10.25 -1.91
CA LEU A 81 -8.05 -11.06 -3.09
C LEU A 81 -8.50 -12.48 -2.72
N LEU A 82 -7.92 -13.10 -1.70
CA LEU A 82 -8.44 -14.35 -1.12
C LEU A 82 -9.87 -14.17 -0.61
N LEU A 83 -10.17 -13.04 0.03
CA LEU A 83 -11.52 -12.71 0.48
C LEU A 83 -12.47 -12.50 -0.71
N ALA A 84 -12.02 -11.85 -1.79
CA ALA A 84 -12.80 -11.67 -3.00
C ALA A 84 -13.19 -13.01 -3.66
N GLU A 85 -12.26 -13.96 -3.73
CA GLU A 85 -12.55 -15.32 -4.22
C GLU A 85 -13.61 -16.01 -3.34
N TRP A 86 -13.54 -15.82 -2.03
CA TRP A 86 -14.53 -16.37 -1.11
C TRP A 86 -15.91 -15.73 -1.32
N ASP A 87 -15.97 -14.41 -1.45
CA ASP A 87 -17.22 -13.68 -1.71
C ASP A 87 -17.88 -14.11 -3.03
N ILE A 88 -17.08 -14.27 -4.10
CA ILE A 88 -17.55 -14.73 -5.41
C ILE A 88 -18.11 -16.15 -5.32
N ARG A 89 -17.42 -17.08 -4.67
CA ARG A 89 -17.86 -18.49 -4.55
C ARG A 89 -19.15 -18.64 -3.76
N ASN A 90 -19.37 -17.78 -2.77
CA ASN A 90 -20.55 -17.83 -1.91
C ASN A 90 -21.69 -16.91 -2.39
N ASN A 91 -21.52 -16.22 -3.52
CA ASN A 91 -22.50 -15.26 -4.07
C ASN A 91 -22.94 -14.20 -3.04
N ASN A 92 -21.99 -13.69 -2.25
CA ASN A 92 -22.30 -12.68 -1.23
C ASN A 92 -22.65 -11.34 -1.87
N VAL A 93 -23.87 -10.86 -1.61
CA VAL A 93 -24.33 -9.54 -2.05
C VAL A 93 -23.57 -8.42 -1.33
N TYR A 94 -23.29 -8.60 -0.04
CA TYR A 94 -22.47 -7.69 0.76
C TYR A 94 -21.03 -8.18 0.80
N SER A 95 -20.19 -7.61 -0.05
CA SER A 95 -18.80 -8.05 -0.17
C SER A 95 -17.90 -7.37 0.86
N MET A 96 -17.46 -8.14 1.87
CA MET A 96 -16.40 -7.71 2.79
C MET A 96 -15.09 -7.49 2.03
N ALA A 97 -14.85 -8.25 0.95
CA ALA A 97 -13.73 -8.02 0.05
C ALA A 97 -13.79 -6.62 -0.57
N GLY A 98 -14.98 -6.17 -1.00
CA GLY A 98 -15.18 -4.83 -1.56
C GLY A 98 -14.79 -3.73 -0.58
N VAL A 99 -15.14 -3.89 0.70
CA VAL A 99 -14.76 -2.94 1.77
C VAL A 99 -13.25 -2.93 2.00
N ALA A 100 -12.63 -4.12 2.07
CA ALA A 100 -11.18 -4.25 2.25
C ALA A 100 -10.42 -3.61 1.07
N ILE A 101 -10.81 -3.93 -0.16
CA ILE A 101 -10.18 -3.39 -1.38
C ILE A 101 -10.42 -1.89 -1.50
N SER A 102 -11.61 -1.39 -1.16
CA SER A 102 -11.89 0.06 -1.13
C SER A 102 -10.96 0.80 -0.17
N SER A 103 -10.66 0.21 0.99
CA SER A 103 -9.73 0.78 1.97
C SER A 103 -8.30 0.85 1.44
N ILE A 104 -7.87 -0.19 0.71
CA ILE A 104 -6.56 -0.25 0.03
C ILE A 104 -6.50 0.79 -1.10
N ASN A 105 -7.52 0.86 -1.94
CA ASN A 105 -7.62 1.83 -3.04
C ASN A 105 -7.53 3.26 -2.52
N SER A 106 -8.26 3.56 -1.44
CA SER A 106 -8.24 4.87 -0.80
C SER A 106 -6.85 5.24 -0.28
N PHE A 107 -6.14 4.28 0.32
CA PHE A 107 -4.75 4.48 0.75
C PHE A 107 -3.83 4.78 -0.45
N LEU A 108 -3.81 3.90 -1.45
CA LEU A 108 -2.99 4.05 -2.68
C LEU A 108 -3.21 5.40 -3.35
N GLN A 109 -4.48 5.79 -3.51
CA GLN A 109 -4.86 7.05 -4.14
C GLN A 109 -4.42 8.27 -3.32
N SER A 110 -4.54 8.21 -1.98
CA SER A 110 -4.17 9.32 -1.11
C SER A 110 -2.67 9.56 -1.02
N GLN A 111 -1.88 8.48 -0.99
CA GLN A 111 -0.45 8.57 -0.73
C GLN A 111 0.40 8.69 -2.01
N LYS A 112 -0.18 8.42 -3.19
CA LYS A 112 0.50 8.48 -4.49
C LYS A 112 1.84 7.74 -4.50
N ILE A 113 1.88 6.57 -3.87
CA ILE A 113 3.11 5.78 -3.74
C ILE A 113 3.45 5.08 -5.06
N ASP A 114 4.74 5.05 -5.41
CA ASP A 114 5.25 4.22 -6.51
C ASP A 114 5.34 2.77 -6.05
N PHE A 115 4.19 2.11 -5.97
CA PHE A 115 4.06 0.71 -5.57
C PHE A 115 3.86 -0.18 -6.79
N ARG A 116 4.62 -1.29 -6.84
CA ARG A 116 4.45 -2.33 -7.85
C ARG A 116 4.04 -3.63 -7.19
N LEU A 117 2.87 -4.12 -7.57
CA LEU A 117 2.36 -5.38 -7.08
C LEU A 117 3.19 -6.56 -7.60
N GLN A 118 3.44 -7.59 -6.78
CA GLN A 118 4.14 -8.80 -7.23
C GLN A 118 3.37 -9.49 -8.36
N TYR A 119 4.09 -10.00 -9.36
CA TYR A 119 3.51 -10.60 -10.57
C TYR A 119 2.45 -11.69 -10.28
N SER A 120 2.71 -12.58 -9.32
CA SER A 120 1.74 -13.61 -8.90
C SER A 120 0.40 -13.00 -8.46
N THR A 121 0.45 -11.93 -7.67
CA THR A 121 -0.73 -11.22 -7.18
C THR A 121 -1.40 -10.41 -8.29
N GLN A 122 -0.65 -9.90 -9.27
CA GLN A 122 -1.23 -9.28 -10.47
C GLN A 122 -2.05 -10.28 -11.29
N VAL A 123 -1.50 -11.47 -11.56
CA VAL A 123 -2.20 -12.55 -12.26
C VAL A 123 -3.49 -12.91 -11.52
N LYS A 124 -3.42 -13.05 -10.19
CA LYS A 124 -4.59 -13.34 -9.36
C LYS A 124 -5.65 -12.25 -9.45
N LEU A 125 -5.24 -10.98 -9.41
CA LEU A 125 -6.14 -9.84 -9.56
C LEU A 125 -6.84 -9.84 -10.93
N SER A 126 -6.12 -10.13 -12.01
CA SER A 126 -6.72 -10.23 -13.36
C SER A 126 -7.69 -11.41 -13.48
N GLN A 127 -7.39 -12.56 -12.85
CA GLN A 127 -8.32 -13.70 -12.79
C GLN A 127 -9.62 -13.34 -12.05
N ILE A 128 -9.52 -12.74 -10.85
CA ILE A 128 -10.69 -12.28 -10.09
C ILE A 128 -11.49 -11.24 -10.89
N SER A 129 -10.81 -10.30 -11.54
CA SER A 129 -11.46 -9.33 -12.40
C SER A 129 -12.26 -10.01 -13.52
N SER A 130 -11.71 -11.03 -14.18
CA SER A 130 -12.40 -11.79 -15.23
C SER A 130 -13.63 -12.54 -14.70
N LEU A 131 -13.51 -13.19 -13.53
CA LEU A 131 -14.64 -13.87 -12.87
C LEU A 131 -15.79 -12.91 -12.51
N LEU A 132 -15.48 -11.66 -12.18
CA LEU A 132 -16.49 -10.64 -11.87
C LEU A 132 -17.19 -10.08 -13.11
N TYR A 133 -16.64 -10.27 -14.32
CA TYR A 133 -17.35 -9.91 -15.55
C TYR A 133 -18.49 -10.88 -15.88
N THR A 134 -18.37 -12.14 -15.46
CA THR A 134 -19.40 -13.17 -15.68
C THR A 134 -20.40 -13.27 -14.53
N ASN A 135 -20.11 -12.68 -13.36
CA ASN A 135 -21.00 -12.67 -12.20
C ASN A 135 -21.66 -11.29 -11.99
N SER A 136 -22.97 -11.18 -12.22
CA SER A 136 -23.74 -9.92 -12.15
C SER A 136 -24.00 -9.38 -10.75
N ASN A 137 -23.81 -10.19 -9.70
CA ASN A 137 -24.31 -9.87 -8.35
C ASN A 137 -23.33 -9.07 -7.48
N SER A 138 -22.12 -8.77 -7.97
CA SER A 138 -21.03 -8.17 -7.18
C SER A 138 -20.52 -6.86 -7.80
N THR A 139 -21.43 -5.97 -8.19
CA THR A 139 -21.11 -4.71 -8.91
C THR A 139 -20.14 -3.81 -8.13
N SER A 140 -20.29 -3.72 -6.80
CA SER A 140 -19.42 -2.93 -5.92
C SER A 140 -18.00 -3.52 -5.82
N LEU A 141 -17.89 -4.84 -5.66
CA LEU A 141 -16.60 -5.53 -5.66
C LEU A 141 -15.90 -5.36 -7.02
N ARG A 142 -16.65 -5.47 -8.12
CA ARG A 142 -16.13 -5.28 -9.47
C ARG A 142 -15.56 -3.87 -9.69
N SER A 143 -16.26 -2.83 -9.23
CA SER A 143 -15.74 -1.46 -9.35
C SER A 143 -14.46 -1.27 -8.55
N GLU A 144 -14.38 -1.83 -7.33
CA GLU A 144 -13.19 -1.71 -6.49
C GLU A 144 -12.00 -2.53 -7.01
N ILE A 145 -12.22 -3.73 -7.56
CA ILE A 145 -11.20 -4.51 -8.27
C ILE A 145 -10.67 -3.77 -9.49
N THR A 146 -11.56 -3.12 -10.25
CA THR A 146 -11.17 -2.33 -11.43
C THR A 146 -10.31 -1.13 -11.02
N ARG A 147 -10.71 -0.40 -9.98
CA ARG A 147 -9.89 0.68 -9.40
C ARG A 147 -8.52 0.19 -8.95
N LEU A 148 -8.47 -0.97 -8.28
CA LEU A 148 -7.20 -1.54 -7.82
C LEU A 148 -6.27 -1.86 -8.99
N LYS A 149 -6.79 -2.45 -10.08
CA LYS A 149 -6.01 -2.68 -11.31
C LYS A 149 -5.41 -1.39 -11.85
N THR A 150 -6.20 -0.32 -11.94
CA THR A 150 -5.71 0.98 -12.42
C THR A 150 -4.64 1.55 -11.49
N LEU A 151 -4.84 1.54 -10.18
CA LEU A 151 -3.88 2.05 -9.20
C LEU A 151 -2.57 1.26 -9.19
N CYS A 152 -2.62 -0.03 -9.50
CA CYS A 152 -1.45 -0.89 -9.63
C CYS A 152 -0.87 -0.96 -11.06
N ASN A 153 -1.39 -0.17 -12.02
CA ASN A 153 -0.98 -0.17 -13.43
C ASN A 153 -1.07 -1.54 -14.13
N ILE A 154 -2.13 -2.31 -13.87
CA ILE A 154 -2.36 -3.64 -14.46
C ILE A 154 -3.45 -3.53 -15.52
N TYR A 155 -3.07 -3.71 -16.79
CA TYR A 155 -3.95 -3.48 -17.95
C TYR A 155 -4.39 -4.75 -18.68
N TYR A 156 -3.87 -5.92 -18.29
CA TYR A 156 -4.23 -7.22 -18.86
C TYR A 156 -5.22 -7.99 -17.99
#